data_AF-A0A9D8RY28-F1
#
_entry.id   AF-A0A9D8RY28-F1
#
_cell.length_a   1.000
_cell.length_b   1.000
_cell.length_c   1.000
_cell.angle_alpha   90.00
_cell.angle_beta   90.00
_cell.angle_gamma   90.00
#
_symmetry.space_group_name_H-M   'P 1'
#
loop_
_entity.id
_entity.type
_entity.pdbx_description
1 polymer ?
#
loop_
_entity_poly.entity_id
_entity_poly.type
_entity_poly.pdbx_seq_one_letter_code
_entity_poly.pdbx_strand_id
1 'polypeptide(L)' 'MKELLTLFDGLVGFFNVGGLKMIAMWAIGGILIYLAIKKEMEPTLLLPIGFGAILMNFPGVIEEVADGV' A
#
# COMPACT_ATOMS: atom_id res chain seq x y z
N MET A 1 -25.04 -11.22 14.84
CA MET A 1 -24.64 -9.93 15.47
C MET A 1 -23.13 -9.80 15.64
N LYS A 2 -22.40 -10.82 16.14
CA LYS A 2 -20.93 -10.75 16.26
C LYS A 2 -20.21 -10.59 14.92
N GLU A 3 -20.58 -11.37 13.90
CA GLU A 3 -20.06 -11.21 12.52
C GLU A 3 -20.22 -9.79 11.97
N LEU A 4 -21.35 -9.16 12.28
CA LEU A 4 -21.63 -7.78 11.86
C LEU A 4 -20.64 -6.82 12.53
N LEU A 5 -20.38 -6.99 13.83
CA LEU A 5 -19.37 -6.23 14.54
C LEU A 5 -17.96 -6.47 13.98
N THR A 6 -17.59 -7.71 13.66
CA THR A 6 -16.28 -8.04 13.08
C THR A 6 -16.06 -7.34 11.74
N LEU A 7 -17.09 -7.27 10.89
CA LEU A 7 -17.03 -6.53 9.62
C LEU A 7 -16.91 -5.02 9.84
N PHE A 8 -17.57 -4.47 10.86
CA PHE A 8 -17.40 -3.05 11.23
C PHE A 8 -16.02 -2.77 11.82
N ASP A 9 -15.48 -3.64 12.67
CA ASP A 9 -14.13 -3.52 13.23
C ASP A 9 -13.06 -3.61 12.14
N GLY A 10 -13.23 -4.50 11.15
CA GLY A 10 -12.36 -4.59 9.97
C GLY A 10 -12.38 -3.31 9.13
N LEU A 11 -13.57 -2.73 8.93
CA LEU A 11 -13.72 -1.45 8.23
C LEU A 11 -13.07 -0.29 9.01
N VAL A 12 -13.32 -0.20 10.31
CA VAL A 12 -12.74 0.84 11.18
C VAL A 12 -11.23 0.68 11.29
N GLY A 13 -10.72 -0.55 11.35
CA GLY A 13 -9.29 -0.88 11.31
C GLY A 13 -8.61 -0.42 10.02
N PHE A 14 -9.29 -0.56 8.88
CA PHE A 14 -8.82 -0.06 7.58
C PHE A 14 -8.74 1.48 7.52
N PHE A 15 -9.63 2.20 8.19
CA PHE A 15 -9.58 3.67 8.31
C PHE A 15 -8.68 4.17 9.45
N ASN A 16 -8.04 3.29 10.20
CA ASN A 16 -7.13 3.65 11.27
C ASN A 16 -5.75 4.05 10.73
N VAL A 17 -4.84 4.50 11.62
CA VAL A 17 -3.51 5.03 11.25
C VAL A 17 -2.71 4.04 10.38
N GLY A 18 -2.84 2.74 10.61
CA GLY A 18 -2.21 1.69 9.80
C GLY A 18 -2.71 1.64 8.35
N GLY A 19 -4.02 1.64 8.14
CA GLY A 19 -4.61 1.58 6.79
C GLY A 19 -4.45 2.89 6.01
N LEU A 20 -4.53 4.04 6.68
CA LEU A 20 -4.23 5.34 6.06
C LEU A 20 -2.77 5.42 5.57
N LYS A 21 -1.83 4.85 6.33
CA LYS A 21 -0.41 4.77 5.92
C LYS A 21 -0.24 3.90 4.67
N MET A 22 -0.93 2.77 4.57
CA MET A 22 -0.89 1.91 3.37
C MET A 22 -1.42 2.64 2.13
N ILE A 23 -2.58 3.31 2.26
CA ILE A 23 -3.16 4.12 1.18
C ILE A 23 -2.20 5.24 0.75
N ALA A 24 -1.56 5.91 1.70
CA ALA A 24 -0.58 6.97 1.41
C ALA A 24 0.64 6.42 0.63
N MET A 25 1.16 5.26 1.00
CA MET A 25 2.29 4.62 0.31
C MET A 25 1.92 4.16 -1.10
N TRP A 26 0.70 3.67 -1.32
CA TRP A 26 0.20 3.38 -2.67
C TRP A 26 0.06 4.63 -3.52
N ALA A 27 -0.43 5.72 -2.94
CA ALA A 27 -0.50 7.01 -3.62
C ALA A 27 0.91 7.49 -4.02
N ILE A 28 1.91 7.36 -3.15
CA ILE A 28 3.32 7.67 -3.46
C ILE A 28 3.83 6.79 -4.60
N GLY A 29 3.61 5.46 -4.54
CA GLY A 29 4.00 4.54 -5.61
C GLY A 29 3.36 4.91 -6.96
N GLY A 30 2.07 5.27 -6.97
CA GLY A 30 1.37 5.75 -8.15
C GLY A 30 1.92 7.08 -8.68
N ILE A 31 2.31 8.00 -7.80
CA ILE A 31 2.97 9.26 -8.19
C ILE A 31 4.32 8.98 -8.85
N LEU A 32 5.12 8.05 -8.31
CA LEU A 32 6.41 7.67 -8.89
C LEU A 32 6.24 7.05 -10.28
N ILE A 33 5.25 6.18 -10.46
CA ILE A 33 4.90 5.61 -11.78
C ILE A 33 4.44 6.71 -12.74
N TYR A 34 3.62 7.65 -12.27
CA TYR A 34 3.16 8.78 -13.07
C TYR A 34 4.33 9.66 -13.51
N LEU A 35 5.29 9.96 -12.63
CA LEU A 35 6.49 10.73 -12.96
C LEU A 35 7.38 9.98 -13.96
N ALA A 36 7.54 8.66 -13.80
CA ALA A 36 8.30 7.83 -14.72
C ALA A 36 7.71 7.82 -16.14
N ILE A 37 6.39 7.67 -16.27
CA ILE A 37 5.72 7.54 -17.57
C ILE A 37 5.43 8.91 -18.20
N LYS A 38 4.88 9.85 -17.44
CA LYS A 38 4.41 11.13 -17.99
C LYS A 38 5.50 12.19 -18.08
N LYS A 39 6.49 12.16 -17.18
CA LYS A 39 7.61 13.11 -17.16
C LYS A 39 8.94 12.52 -17.63
N GLU A 40 8.98 11.23 -17.99
CA GLU A 40 10.20 10.51 -18.42
C GLU A 40 11.39 10.71 -17.48
N MET A 41 11.11 10.97 -16.19
CA MET A 41 12.14 11.12 -15.18
C MET A 41 12.61 9.73 -14.76
N GLU A 42 13.85 9.38 -15.11
CA GLU A 42 14.52 8.12 -14.80
C GLU A 42 13.56 6.91 -14.80
N PRO A 43 12.89 6.61 -15.93
CA PRO A 43 11.83 5.60 -15.99
C PRO A 43 12.34 4.20 -15.64
N THR A 44 13.60 3.89 -15.94
CA THR A 44 14.26 2.64 -15.55
C THR A 44 14.43 2.47 -14.04
N LEU A 45 14.39 3.56 -13.27
CA LEU A 45 14.55 3.54 -11.81
C LEU A 45 13.20 3.78 -11.10
N LEU A 46 12.47 4.83 -11.47
CA LEU A 46 11.21 5.21 -10.81
C LEU A 46 10.08 4.22 -11.07
N LEU A 47 10.04 3.57 -12.23
CA LEU A 47 8.99 2.60 -12.54
C LEU A 47 9.14 1.33 -11.67
N PRO A 48 10.32 0.67 -11.57
CA PRO A 48 10.50 -0.43 -10.63
C PRO A 48 10.30 -0.05 -9.16
N ILE A 49 10.73 1.14 -8.73
CA ILE A 49 10.53 1.61 -7.35
C ILE A 49 9.05 1.84 -7.05
N GLY A 50 8.32 2.48 -7.97
CA GLY A 50 6.89 2.72 -7.82
C GLY A 50 6.08 1.42 -7.77
N PHE A 51 6.41 0.45 -8.63
CA PHE A 51 5.82 -0.89 -8.56
C PHE A 51 6.19 -1.62 -7.27
N GLY A 52 7.46 -1.60 -6.85
CA GLY A 52 7.90 -2.20 -5.59
C GLY A 52 7.20 -1.60 -4.38
N ALA A 53 7.00 -0.28 -4.35
CA ALA A 53 6.28 0.41 -3.27
C ALA A 53 4.81 -0.02 -3.20
N ILE A 54 4.13 -0.19 -4.33
CA ILE A 54 2.73 -0.66 -4.36
C ILE A 54 2.65 -2.12 -3.90
N LEU A 55 3.51 -2.99 -4.45
CA LEU A 55 3.50 -4.43 -4.14
C LEU A 55 3.87 -4.72 -2.69
N MET A 56 4.88 -4.03 -2.15
CA MET A 56 5.30 -4.24 -0.76
C MET A 56 4.25 -3.76 0.24
N ASN A 57 3.46 -2.73 -0.09
CA ASN A 57 2.43 -2.20 0.83
C ASN A 57 1.07 -2.89 0.67
N PHE A 58 0.99 -4.05 0.03
CA PHE A 58 -0.25 -4.81 -0.08
C PHE A 58 -0.61 -5.51 1.24
N PRO A 59 -1.87 -5.47 1.70
CA PRO A 59 -2.30 -6.24 2.88
C PRO A 59 -2.04 -7.73 2.64
N GLY A 60 -1.34 -8.39 3.56
CA GLY A 60 -0.83 -9.76 3.44
C GLY A 60 0.66 -9.89 3.14
N VAL A 61 1.31 -8.90 2.51
CA VAL A 61 2.77 -8.96 2.23
C VAL A 61 3.60 -8.53 3.44
N ILE A 62 3.24 -7.41 4.09
CA ILE A 62 3.98 -6.93 5.27
C ILE A 62 3.59 -7.68 6.53
N GLU A 63 2.36 -8.18 6.64
CA GLU A 63 1.94 -9.00 7.79
C GLU A 63 2.79 -10.27 7.89
N GLU A 64 3.08 -10.93 6.76
CA GLU A 64 3.95 -12.13 6.73
C GLU A 64 5.41 -11.80 7.08
N VAL A 65 5.91 -10.61 6.68
CA VAL A 65 7.29 -10.19 6.97
C VAL A 65 7.48 -9.66 8.40
N ALA A 66 6.43 -9.09 9.00
CA ALA A 66 6.47 -8.57 10.37
C ALA A 66 6.27 -9.65 11.44
N ASP A 67 5.53 -10.72 11.12
CA ASP A 67 5.25 -11.80 12.07
C ASP A 67 6.31 -12.91 12.12
N GLY A 68 7.34 -12.87 11.27
CA GLY A 68 8.63 -13.55 11.52
C GLY A 68 8.56 -15.01 12.01
N VAL A 69 7.62 -15.81 11.49
CA VAL A 69 7.59 -17.27 11.64
C VAL A 69 8.31 -17.92 10.47
#